data_AF-A0A928HLP4-F1
#
_entry.id   AF-A0A928HLP4-F1
#
_cell.length_a   1.000
_cell.length_b   1.000
_cell.length_c   1.000
_cell.angle_alpha   90.00
_cell.angle_beta   90.00
_cell.angle_gamma   90.00
#
_symmetry.space_group_name_H-M   'P 1'
#
loop_
_entity.id
_entity.type
_entity.pdbx_description
1 polymer ?
#
loop_
_entity_poly.entity_id
_entity_poly.type
_entity_poly.pdbx_seq_one_letter_code
_entity_poly.pdbx_strand_id
1 'polypeptide(L)'
;MENIIIFGLLGIIVLLTGGISLYIYRINTRIGDIGKTLEHQYALIVKIQSVLKNKSATNAVAENAEMIYQDLLQNLIPIMAAIDIMPRNTPEHALWRALGGIMDEYAKNPFALEKLRRAIKLDSEVARSIDNYMRRADNFLHHLTMTEPDGLLSNTFTDGLLGQSLTFFAQAKQLAAQNN
;
A
#
# COMPACT_ATOMS: atom_id res chain seq x y z
N MET A 1 -5.38 -64.57 -0.48
CA MET A 1 -4.59 -63.37 -0.12
C MET A 1 -4.56 -62.35 -1.27
N GLU A 2 -4.44 -62.78 -2.53
CA GLU A 2 -4.42 -61.86 -3.69
C GLU A 2 -5.65 -60.94 -3.79
N ASN A 3 -6.86 -61.44 -3.59
CA ASN A 3 -8.08 -60.61 -3.68
C ASN A 3 -8.10 -59.46 -2.65
N ILE A 4 -7.56 -59.67 -1.45
CA ILE A 4 -7.50 -58.62 -0.40
C ILE A 4 -6.53 -57.50 -0.79
N ILE A 5 -5.41 -57.85 -1.43
CA ILE A 5 -4.43 -56.89 -1.95
C ILE A 5 -5.03 -56.08 -3.10
N ILE A 6 -5.78 -56.72 -4.00
CA ILE A 6 -6.46 -56.06 -5.13
C ILE A 6 -7.53 -55.07 -4.63
N PHE A 7 -8.36 -55.47 -3.66
CA PHE A 7 -9.36 -54.56 -3.06
C PHE A 7 -8.71 -53.40 -2.28
N GLY A 8 -7.57 -53.64 -1.61
CA GLY A 8 -6.78 -52.59 -0.96
C GLY A 8 -6.22 -51.57 -1.95
N LEU A 9 -5.68 -52.03 -3.08
CA LEU A 9 -5.15 -51.16 -4.14
C LEU A 9 -6.25 -50.33 -4.83
N LEU A 10 -7.41 -50.94 -5.09
CA LEU A 10 -8.56 -50.22 -5.65
C LEU A 10 -9.07 -49.13 -4.70
N GLY A 11 -9.08 -49.39 -3.39
CA GLY A 11 -9.46 -48.38 -2.39
C GLY A 11 -8.53 -47.16 -2.38
N ILE A 12 -7.22 -47.38 -2.52
CA ILE A 12 -6.22 -46.30 -2.58
C ILE A 12 -6.42 -45.43 -3.84
N ILE A 13 -6.71 -46.04 -4.99
CA ILE A 13 -6.94 -45.33 -6.26
C ILE A 13 -8.18 -44.43 -6.17
N VAL A 14 -9.25 -44.89 -5.52
CA VAL A 14 -10.48 -44.10 -5.31
C VAL A 14 -10.22 -42.91 -4.38
N LEU A 15 -9.43 -43.08 -3.33
CA LEU A 15 -9.07 -41.99 -2.41
C LEU A 15 -8.19 -40.93 -3.09
N LEU A 16 -7.23 -41.36 -3.91
CA LEU A 16 -6.37 -40.44 -4.67
C LEU A 16 -7.15 -39.63 -5.71
N THR A 17 -8.05 -40.29 -6.46
CA THR A 17 -8.89 -39.59 -7.45
C THR A 17 -9.85 -38.61 -6.79
N GLY A 18 -10.51 -39.00 -5.68
CA GLY A 18 -11.35 -38.09 -4.90
C GLY A 18 -10.60 -36.88 -4.35
N GLY A 19 -9.37 -37.08 -3.85
CA GLY A 19 -8.50 -36.00 -3.37
C GLY A 19 -8.11 -35.02 -4.47
N ILE A 20 -7.76 -35.52 -5.66
CA ILE A 20 -7.43 -34.69 -6.83
C ILE A 20 -8.66 -33.89 -7.30
N SER A 21 -9.84 -34.51 -7.36
CA SER A 21 -11.08 -33.82 -7.72
C SER A 21 -11.43 -32.69 -6.73
N LEU A 22 -11.30 -32.92 -5.43
CA LEU A 22 -11.50 -31.89 -4.39
C LEU A 22 -10.47 -30.76 -4.50
N TYR A 23 -9.22 -31.09 -4.82
CA TYR A 23 -8.16 -30.10 -5.03
C TYR A 23 -8.42 -29.22 -6.26
N ILE A 24 -8.83 -29.82 -7.39
CA ILE A 24 -9.22 -29.09 -8.61
C ILE A 24 -10.44 -28.20 -8.34
N TYR A 25 -11.44 -28.71 -7.61
CA TYR A 25 -12.61 -27.92 -7.24
C TYR A 25 -12.23 -26.69 -6.40
N ARG A 26 -11.36 -26.86 -5.39
CA ARG A 26 -10.83 -25.73 -4.60
C ARG A 26 -10.05 -24.72 -5.44
N ILE A 27 -9.23 -25.19 -6.38
CA ILE A 27 -8.50 -24.28 -7.29
C ILE A 27 -9.47 -23.50 -8.18
N ASN A 28 -10.49 -24.15 -8.74
CA ASN A 28 -11.48 -23.47 -9.58
C ASN A 28 -12.25 -22.39 -8.80
N THR A 29 -12.57 -22.63 -7.53
CA THR A 29 -13.19 -21.60 -6.68
C THR A 29 -12.24 -20.43 -6.42
N ARG A 30 -10.93 -20.68 -6.17
CA ARG A 30 -9.92 -19.62 -6.02
C ARG A 30 -9.69 -18.83 -7.32
N ILE A 31 -9.69 -19.49 -8.48
CA ILE A 31 -9.57 -18.82 -9.78
C ILE A 31 -10.80 -17.95 -10.05
N GLY A 32 -12.00 -18.39 -9.66
CA GLY A 32 -13.21 -17.57 -9.73
C GLY A 32 -13.12 -16.29 -8.90
N ASP A 33 -12.55 -16.36 -7.70
CA ASP A 33 -12.36 -15.19 -6.84
C ASP A 33 -11.22 -14.27 -7.32
N ILE A 34 -10.16 -14.84 -7.90
CA ILE A 34 -9.11 -14.06 -8.58
C ILE A 34 -9.70 -13.36 -9.82
N GLY A 35 -10.57 -14.04 -10.58
CA GLY A 35 -11.29 -13.49 -11.73
C GLY A 35 -12.15 -12.30 -11.34
N LYS A 36 -12.93 -12.39 -10.25
CA LYS A 36 -13.71 -11.27 -9.71
C LYS A 36 -12.82 -10.11 -9.24
N THR A 37 -11.66 -10.41 -8.67
CA THR A 37 -10.70 -9.38 -8.23
C THR A 37 -10.07 -8.66 -9.43
N LEU A 38 -9.78 -9.39 -10.52
CA LEU A 38 -9.28 -8.84 -11.78
C LEU A 38 -10.37 -8.06 -12.54
N GLU A 39 -11.62 -8.52 -12.53
CA GLU A 39 -12.76 -7.78 -13.07
C GLU A 39 -12.99 -6.47 -12.31
N HIS A 40 -12.84 -6.50 -10.98
CA HIS A 40 -12.91 -5.29 -10.15
C HIS A 40 -11.75 -4.33 -10.47
N GLN A 41 -10.51 -4.82 -10.58
CA GLN A 41 -9.36 -4.01 -10.98
C GLN A 41 -9.50 -3.45 -12.41
N TYR A 42 -10.04 -4.23 -13.34
CA TYR A 42 -10.29 -3.79 -14.71
C TYR A 42 -11.41 -2.74 -14.76
N ALA A 43 -12.50 -2.95 -14.02
CA ALA A 43 -13.58 -1.97 -13.88
C ALA A 43 -13.07 -0.67 -13.24
N LEU A 44 -12.16 -0.76 -12.25
CA LEU A 44 -11.47 0.40 -11.69
C LEU A 44 -10.61 1.11 -12.74
N ILE A 45 -9.82 0.37 -13.53
CA ILE A 45 -9.01 0.95 -14.60
C ILE A 45 -9.89 1.60 -15.68
N VAL A 46 -11.01 1.00 -16.06
CA VAL A 46 -11.97 1.56 -17.03
C VAL A 46 -12.68 2.78 -16.45
N LYS A 47 -13.07 2.75 -15.17
CA LYS A 47 -13.69 3.90 -14.49
C LYS A 47 -12.69 5.04 -14.36
N ILE A 48 -11.46 4.76 -13.93
CA ILE A 48 -10.32 5.70 -13.95
C ILE A 48 -10.14 6.23 -15.36
N GLN A 49 -10.01 5.40 -16.40
CA GLN A 49 -9.90 5.84 -17.79
C GLN A 49 -11.09 6.67 -18.28
N SER A 50 -12.31 6.41 -17.79
CA SER A 50 -13.51 7.20 -18.14
C SER A 50 -13.52 8.57 -17.46
N VAL A 51 -13.09 8.65 -16.19
CA VAL A 51 -12.89 9.89 -15.45
C VAL A 51 -11.73 10.68 -16.08
N LEU A 52 -10.63 10.00 -16.42
CA LEU A 52 -9.48 10.57 -17.12
C LEU A 52 -9.84 11.02 -18.56
N LYS A 53 -10.84 10.41 -19.22
CA LYS A 53 -11.34 10.81 -20.55
C LYS A 53 -12.18 12.09 -20.54
N ASN A 54 -12.67 12.57 -19.38
CA ASN A 54 -13.22 13.92 -19.21
C ASN A 54 -12.07 14.96 -19.15
N LYS A 55 -11.38 15.04 -20.29
CA LYS A 55 -10.02 15.53 -20.54
C LYS A 55 -9.62 16.94 -20.07
N SER A 56 -10.50 17.78 -19.52
CA SER A 56 -10.09 19.08 -18.98
C SER A 56 -9.75 19.04 -17.48
N ALA A 57 -10.43 18.21 -16.70
CA ALA A 57 -10.12 18.01 -15.28
C ALA A 57 -8.87 17.13 -15.10
N THR A 58 -8.68 16.18 -16.02
CA THR A 58 -7.61 15.17 -15.96
C THR A 58 -6.21 15.74 -16.10
N ASN A 59 -5.99 16.65 -17.04
CA ASN A 59 -4.66 17.23 -17.22
C ASN A 59 -4.29 18.13 -16.04
N ALA A 60 -5.24 18.91 -15.51
CA ALA A 60 -5.02 19.73 -14.32
C ALA A 60 -4.79 18.89 -13.06
N VAL A 61 -5.55 17.80 -12.85
CA VAL A 61 -5.38 16.91 -11.70
C VAL A 61 -4.09 16.08 -11.81
N ALA A 62 -3.72 15.61 -13.01
CA ALA A 62 -2.47 14.87 -13.21
C ALA A 62 -1.22 15.77 -13.12
N GLU A 63 -1.25 16.98 -13.69
CA GLU A 63 -0.18 17.97 -13.54
C GLU A 63 -0.05 18.44 -12.09
N ASN A 64 -1.17 18.68 -11.39
CA ASN A 64 -1.14 19.03 -9.96
C ASN A 64 -0.72 17.84 -9.10
N ALA A 65 -1.12 16.61 -9.42
CA ALA A 65 -0.75 15.42 -8.66
C ALA A 65 0.75 15.17 -8.72
N GLU A 66 1.39 15.33 -9.89
CA GLU A 66 2.84 15.19 -10.01
C GLU A 66 3.58 16.23 -9.15
N MET A 67 3.16 17.50 -9.20
CA MET A 67 3.73 18.56 -8.36
C MET A 67 3.58 18.24 -6.87
N ILE A 68 2.40 17.75 -6.46
CA ILE A 68 2.12 17.33 -5.09
C ILE A 68 2.98 16.11 -4.71
N TYR A 69 3.15 15.14 -5.60
CA TYR A 69 3.97 13.96 -5.31
C TYR A 69 5.46 14.31 -5.17
N GLN A 70 5.97 15.21 -6.00
CA GLN A 70 7.35 15.71 -5.88
C GLN A 70 7.53 16.49 -4.57
N ASP A 71 6.57 17.32 -4.20
CA ASP A 71 6.58 18.09 -2.95
C ASP A 71 6.51 17.17 -1.72
N LEU A 72 5.67 16.13 -1.74
CA LEU A 72 5.64 15.10 -0.70
C LEU A 72 6.97 14.35 -0.63
N LEU A 73 7.53 13.94 -1.76
CA LEU A 73 8.81 13.25 -1.84
C LEU A 73 9.95 14.09 -1.26
N GLN A 74 9.97 15.39 -1.56
CA GLN A 74 11.01 16.31 -1.08
C GLN A 74 11.04 16.35 0.46
N ASN A 75 9.88 16.23 1.12
CA ASN A 75 9.80 16.19 2.58
C ASN A 75 10.18 14.80 3.15
N LEU A 76 10.15 13.73 2.34
CA LEU A 76 10.58 12.39 2.76
C LEU A 76 12.09 12.19 2.71
N ILE A 77 12.79 12.86 1.78
CA ILE A 77 14.25 12.75 1.65
C ILE A 77 15.01 12.97 2.98
N PRO A 78 14.81 14.09 3.71
CA PRO A 78 15.51 14.30 4.97
C PRO A 78 15.10 13.29 6.05
N ILE A 79 13.83 12.84 6.04
CA ILE A 79 13.35 11.82 6.99
C ILE A 79 14.08 10.50 6.76
N MET A 80 14.15 10.03 5.50
CA MET A 80 14.80 8.78 5.13
C MET A 80 16.29 8.80 5.43
N ALA A 81 16.96 9.92 5.15
CA ALA A 81 18.36 10.10 5.50
C ALA A 81 18.60 10.02 7.02
N ALA A 82 17.72 10.65 7.81
CA ALA A 82 17.88 10.67 9.28
C ALA A 82 17.66 9.31 9.95
N ILE A 83 16.87 8.41 9.33
CA ILE A 83 16.61 7.05 9.86
C ILE A 83 17.37 5.95 9.11
N ASP A 84 18.22 6.34 8.15
CA ASP A 84 19.06 5.47 7.31
C ASP A 84 18.26 4.39 6.57
N ILE A 85 17.25 4.83 5.81
CA ILE A 85 16.38 3.95 5.01
C ILE A 85 16.54 4.28 3.53
N MET A 86 16.71 3.24 2.71
CA MET A 86 16.73 3.36 1.25
C MET A 86 15.34 3.11 0.64
N PRO A 87 15.00 3.76 -0.49
CA PRO A 87 13.77 3.47 -1.22
C PRO A 87 13.75 2.03 -1.76
N ARG A 88 12.55 1.51 -2.03
CA ARG A 88 12.39 0.24 -2.74
C ARG A 88 13.02 0.27 -4.14
N ASN A 89 13.60 -0.86 -4.54
CA ASN A 89 14.07 -1.07 -5.91
C ASN A 89 12.96 -1.70 -6.77
N THR A 90 11.92 -0.92 -7.08
CA THR A 90 10.75 -1.30 -7.88
C THR A 90 10.57 -0.31 -9.04
N PRO A 91 9.78 -0.61 -10.08
CA PRO A 91 9.45 0.34 -11.15
C PRO A 91 8.39 1.39 -10.76
N GLU A 92 8.06 1.51 -9.46
CA GLU A 92 7.05 2.43 -8.96
C GLU A 92 7.51 3.91 -9.00
N HIS A 93 6.55 4.83 -8.90
CA HIS A 93 6.84 6.25 -8.71
C HIS A 93 7.75 6.49 -7.50
N ALA A 94 8.68 7.45 -7.59
CA ALA A 94 9.71 7.68 -6.57
C ALA A 94 9.13 7.89 -5.15
N LEU A 95 8.00 8.60 -5.04
CA LEU A 95 7.25 8.74 -3.79
C LEU A 95 6.87 7.39 -3.17
N TRP A 96 6.30 6.47 -3.96
CA TRP A 96 5.85 5.16 -3.48
C TRP A 96 7.02 4.25 -3.15
N ARG A 97 8.15 4.40 -3.85
CA ARG A 97 9.40 3.71 -3.50
C ARG A 97 9.94 4.16 -2.15
N ALA A 98 9.92 5.46 -1.89
CA ALA A 98 10.35 6.06 -0.63
C ALA A 98 9.45 5.61 0.53
N LEU A 99 8.13 5.83 0.41
CA LEU A 99 7.16 5.41 1.42
C LEU A 99 7.17 3.91 1.66
N GLY A 100 7.25 3.16 0.58
CA GLY A 100 7.40 1.72 0.60
C GLY A 100 8.62 1.26 1.40
N GLY A 101 9.78 1.87 1.17
CA GLY A 101 11.00 1.56 1.92
C GLY A 101 10.84 1.82 3.42
N ILE A 102 10.25 2.96 3.80
CA ILE A 102 9.99 3.30 5.21
C ILE A 102 9.02 2.30 5.85
N MET A 103 7.91 1.99 5.18
CA MET A 103 6.89 1.08 5.72
C MET A 103 7.40 -0.37 5.79
N ASP A 104 8.16 -0.82 4.78
CA ASP A 104 8.75 -2.16 4.77
C ASP A 104 9.77 -2.31 5.91
N GLU A 105 10.59 -1.28 6.15
CA GLU A 105 11.54 -1.30 7.26
C GLU A 105 10.82 -1.25 8.61
N TYR A 106 9.77 -0.44 8.74
CA TYR A 106 8.97 -0.39 9.96
C TYR A 106 8.28 -1.73 10.26
N ALA A 107 7.72 -2.39 9.24
CA ALA A 107 7.10 -3.70 9.38
C ALA A 107 8.10 -4.80 9.80
N LYS A 108 9.36 -4.68 9.35
CA LYS A 108 10.43 -5.63 9.72
C LYS A 108 11.03 -5.32 11.09
N ASN A 109 11.13 -4.04 11.44
CA ASN A 109 11.89 -3.57 12.58
C ASN A 109 11.11 -2.51 13.37
N PRO A 110 10.57 -2.85 14.56
CA PRO A 110 9.85 -1.89 15.39
C PRO A 110 10.74 -0.74 15.87
N PHE A 111 12.07 -0.87 15.82
CA PHE A 111 12.98 0.23 16.14
C PHE A 111 12.98 1.36 15.09
N ALA A 112 12.40 1.17 13.90
CA ALA A 112 12.28 2.26 12.92
C ALA A 112 11.46 3.43 13.48
N LEU A 113 10.42 3.15 14.27
CA LEU A 113 9.63 4.16 14.97
C LEU A 113 10.47 4.90 16.02
N GLU A 114 11.31 4.17 16.77
CA GLU A 114 12.19 4.76 17.78
C GLU A 114 13.32 5.59 17.15
N LYS A 115 13.88 5.15 16.01
CA LYS A 115 14.84 5.94 15.23
C LYS A 115 14.20 7.26 14.78
N LEU A 116 12.98 7.20 14.24
CA LEU A 116 12.27 8.38 13.81
C LEU A 116 11.93 9.31 14.98
N ARG A 117 11.48 8.76 16.11
CA ARG A 117 11.23 9.51 17.35
C ARG A 117 12.48 10.28 17.79
N ARG A 118 13.66 9.63 17.77
CA ARG A 118 14.94 10.27 18.10
C ARG A 118 15.31 11.34 17.08
N ALA A 119 15.16 11.06 15.79
CA ALA A 119 15.43 12.03 14.73
C ALA A 119 14.58 13.30 14.91
N ILE A 120 13.29 13.17 15.21
CA ILE A 120 12.39 14.31 15.50
C ILE A 120 12.90 15.16 16.66
N LYS A 121 13.43 14.54 17.71
CA LYS A 121 13.94 15.28 18.89
C LYS A 121 15.27 15.96 18.66
N LEU A 122 16.14 15.32 17.88
CA LEU A 122 17.53 15.76 17.70
C LEU A 122 17.69 16.70 16.52
N ASP A 123 16.79 16.61 15.53
CA ASP A 123 16.86 17.37 14.30
C ASP A 123 15.55 18.12 14.01
N SER A 124 15.62 19.44 14.14
CA SER A 124 14.50 20.34 13.86
C SER A 124 14.07 20.36 12.39
N GLU A 125 14.98 20.03 11.45
CA GLU A 125 14.66 19.94 10.03
C GLU A 125 13.80 18.70 9.75
N VAL A 126 14.12 17.57 10.37
CA VAL A 126 13.31 16.35 10.29
C VAL A 126 11.91 16.59 10.85
N ALA A 127 11.81 17.20 12.03
CA ALA A 127 10.52 17.54 12.63
C ALA A 127 9.69 18.44 11.69
N ARG A 128 10.29 19.49 11.13
CA ARG A 128 9.63 20.39 10.18
C ARG A 128 9.21 19.69 8.89
N SER A 129 10.04 18.77 8.39
CA SER A 129 9.77 18.02 7.17
C SER A 129 8.58 17.08 7.35
N ILE A 130 8.48 16.43 8.52
CA ILE A 130 7.31 15.63 8.88
C ILE A 130 6.06 16.50 8.96
N ASP A 131 6.12 17.65 9.63
CA ASP A 131 4.97 18.55 9.74
C ASP A 131 4.47 19.05 8.38
N ASN A 132 5.40 19.41 7.51
CA ASN A 132 5.08 19.81 6.15
C ASN A 132 4.51 18.65 5.33
N TYR A 133 5.10 17.47 5.43
CA TYR A 133 4.58 16.27 4.77
C TYR A 133 3.14 15.98 5.20
N MET A 134 2.89 15.92 6.51
CA MET A 134 1.56 15.61 7.06
C MET A 134 0.53 16.63 6.58
N ARG A 135 0.82 17.93 6.73
CA ARG A 135 -0.07 19.01 6.28
C ARG A 135 -0.37 18.96 4.78
N ARG A 136 0.63 18.68 3.96
CA ARG A 136 0.48 18.62 2.49
C ARG A 136 -0.32 17.38 2.07
N ALA A 137 -0.09 16.24 2.71
CA ALA A 137 -0.83 15.01 2.49
C ALA A 137 -2.31 15.18 2.89
N ASP A 138 -2.60 15.76 4.05
CA ASP A 138 -3.97 16.03 4.50
C ASP A 138 -4.70 16.97 3.54
N ASN A 139 -4.06 18.05 3.11
CA ASN A 139 -4.62 18.97 2.13
C ASN A 139 -4.93 18.28 0.79
N PHE A 140 -4.06 17.38 0.35
CA PHE A 140 -4.27 16.60 -0.88
C PHE A 140 -5.46 15.65 -0.74
N LEU A 141 -5.54 14.88 0.35
CA LEU A 141 -6.67 13.98 0.61
C LEU A 141 -7.99 14.74 0.74
N HIS A 142 -7.98 15.92 1.38
CA HIS A 142 -9.14 16.79 1.47
C HIS A 142 -9.56 17.30 0.09
N HIS A 143 -8.61 17.74 -0.74
CA HIS A 143 -8.89 18.17 -2.11
C HIS A 143 -9.50 17.04 -2.94
N LEU A 144 -8.94 15.84 -2.88
CA LEU A 144 -9.48 14.66 -3.56
C LEU A 144 -10.93 14.39 -3.16
N THR A 145 -11.22 14.42 -1.86
CA THR A 145 -12.57 14.22 -1.32
C THR A 145 -13.56 15.27 -1.84
N MET A 146 -13.13 16.52 -1.99
CA MET A 146 -13.97 17.60 -2.52
C MET A 146 -14.18 17.51 -4.05
N THR A 147 -13.18 17.01 -4.79
CA THR A 147 -13.23 16.90 -6.25
C THR A 147 -13.85 15.60 -6.76
N GLU A 148 -13.89 14.55 -5.93
CA GLU A 148 -14.41 13.24 -6.28
C GLU A 148 -15.46 12.76 -5.24
N PRO A 149 -16.76 13.04 -5.48
CA PRO A 149 -17.83 12.77 -4.51
C PRO A 149 -18.03 11.28 -4.21
N ASP A 150 -17.65 10.40 -5.13
CA ASP A 150 -17.72 8.94 -4.97
C ASP A 150 -16.71 8.41 -3.91
N GLY A 151 -15.72 9.23 -3.54
CA GLY A 151 -14.75 8.95 -2.48
C GLY A 151 -13.75 7.83 -2.78
N LEU A 152 -13.76 7.25 -3.98
CA LEU A 152 -12.98 6.06 -4.30
C LEU A 152 -11.48 6.34 -4.26
N LEU A 153 -10.99 7.45 -4.85
CA LEU A 153 -9.57 7.81 -4.84
C LEU A 153 -9.13 8.22 -3.43
N SER A 154 -9.93 9.05 -2.74
CA SER A 154 -9.63 9.47 -1.37
C SER A 154 -9.47 8.27 -0.43
N ASN A 155 -10.40 7.31 -0.50
CA ASN A 155 -10.33 6.07 0.29
C ASN A 155 -9.12 5.23 -0.12
N THR A 156 -8.84 5.10 -1.43
CA THR A 156 -7.68 4.33 -1.93
C THR A 156 -6.34 4.89 -1.39
N PHE A 157 -6.17 6.22 -1.38
CA PHE A 157 -4.95 6.82 -0.85
C PHE A 157 -4.89 6.76 0.68
N THR A 158 -6.02 6.91 1.36
CA THR A 158 -6.13 6.82 2.82
C THR A 158 -5.83 5.41 3.32
N ASP A 159 -6.31 4.37 2.64
CA ASP A 159 -6.05 2.97 3.01
C ASP A 159 -4.66 2.49 2.54
N GLY A 160 -4.05 3.23 1.61
CA GLY A 160 -2.75 2.92 1.01
C GLY A 160 -1.54 3.45 1.79
N LEU A 161 -0.40 3.53 1.08
CA LEU A 161 0.88 3.96 1.66
C LEU A 161 0.85 5.39 2.23
N LEU A 162 0.01 6.27 1.68
CA LEU A 162 -0.10 7.66 2.13
C LEU A 162 -0.77 7.76 3.51
N GLY A 163 -1.89 7.07 3.74
CA GLY A 163 -2.49 7.07 5.09
C GLY A 163 -1.70 6.28 6.12
N GLN A 164 -1.03 5.20 5.71
CA GLN A 164 -0.12 4.46 6.58
C GLN A 164 1.06 5.33 7.04
N SER A 165 1.66 6.12 6.14
CA SER A 165 2.74 7.03 6.50
C SER A 165 2.29 8.15 7.42
N LEU A 166 1.09 8.73 7.19
CA LEU A 166 0.49 9.73 8.09
C LEU A 166 0.33 9.18 9.50
N THR A 167 -0.18 7.95 9.61
CA THR A 167 -0.35 7.26 10.90
C THR A 167 1.01 7.04 11.59
N PHE A 168 2.00 6.54 10.84
CA PHE A 168 3.34 6.28 11.36
C PHE A 168 4.02 7.56 11.87
N PHE A 169 3.96 8.65 11.09
CA PHE A 169 4.55 9.93 11.47
C PHE A 169 3.82 10.59 12.64
N ALA A 170 2.49 10.48 12.71
CA ALA A 170 1.72 10.94 13.86
C ALA A 170 2.15 10.22 15.15
N GLN A 171 2.31 8.89 15.11
CA GLN A 171 2.78 8.10 16.25
C GLN A 171 4.19 8.51 16.67
N ALA A 172 5.12 8.67 15.71
CA ALA A 172 6.49 9.10 16.01
C ALA A 172 6.54 10.47 16.71
N LYS A 173 5.71 11.42 16.27
CA LYS A 173 5.57 12.74 16.89
C LYS A 173 5.01 12.66 18.30
N GLN A 174 3.94 11.88 18.52
CA GLN A 174 3.36 11.71 19.85
C GLN A 174 4.38 11.15 20.83
N LEU A 175 5.14 10.14 20.43
CA LEU A 175 6.20 9.56 21.23
C LEU A 175 7.35 10.55 21.49
N ALA A 176 7.65 11.42 20.53
CA ALA A 176 8.65 12.48 20.71
C ALA A 176 8.19 13.52 21.74
N ALA A 177 6.89 13.82 21.81
CA ALA A 177 6.33 14.78 22.75
C ALA A 177 6.13 14.23 24.19
N GLN A 178 5.93 12.92 24.35
CA GLN A 178 5.53 12.32 25.64
C GLN A 178 6.66 12.09 26.64
N ASN A 179 7.92 11.94 26.20
CA ASN A 179 9.04 11.63 27.10
C ASN A 179 9.89 12.88 27.36
N ASN A 180 9.63 13.61 28.45
CA ASN A 180 10.65 14.48 29.08
C ASN A 180 11.41 13.67 30.13
#